data_AF-A0A075P1P2-F1
#
_entry.id   AF-A0A075P1P2-F1
#
_cell.length_a   1.000
_cell.length_b   1.000
_cell.length_c   1.000
_cell.angle_alpha   90.00
_cell.angle_beta   90.00
_cell.angle_gamma   90.00
#
_symmetry.space_group_name_H-M   'P 1'
#
loop_
_entity.id
_entity.type
_entity.pdbx_description
1 polymer ?
#
loop_
_entity_poly.entity_id
_entity_poly.type
_entity_poly.pdbx_seq_one_letter_code
_entity_poly.pdbx_strand_id
1 'polypeptide(L)'
;MLLTMISLLVSKVAFASATADEFIRCNKLAVTKLEYCLDNGGEACWAQSKASYDTCHEQVIQNHLPNRERMEAEKSAHQTINNEYHSQ
;
A
#
# COMPACT_ATOMS: atom_id res chain seq x y z
N MET A 1 8.18 45.49 -2.31
CA MET A 1 8.41 44.36 -1.38
C MET A 1 7.14 43.50 -1.30
N LEU A 2 6.80 42.76 -2.37
CA LEU A 2 5.53 42.01 -2.44
C LEU A 2 5.70 40.66 -3.18
N LEU A 3 6.92 40.10 -3.16
CA LEU A 3 7.29 38.88 -3.88
C LEU A 3 7.74 37.74 -2.95
N THR A 4 7.74 37.94 -1.63
CA THR A 4 8.28 36.95 -0.68
C THR A 4 7.25 35.96 -0.14
N MET A 5 5.96 36.10 -0.46
CA MET A 5 4.89 35.30 0.18
C MET A 5 4.42 34.06 -0.60
N ILE A 6 4.95 33.80 -1.81
CA ILE A 6 4.44 32.72 -2.68
C ILE A 6 5.12 31.35 -2.42
N SER A 7 6.17 31.29 -1.58
CA SER A 7 7.04 30.10 -1.50
C SER A 7 6.61 28.97 -0.55
N LEU A 8 5.42 29.01 0.07
CA LEU A 8 5.04 28.08 1.16
C LEU A 8 3.96 27.03 0.83
N LEU A 9 3.68 26.78 -0.45
CA LEU A 9 2.70 25.78 -0.88
C LEU A 9 3.34 24.61 -1.65
N VAL A 10 4.56 24.22 -1.28
CA VAL A 10 5.09 22.90 -1.68
C VAL A 10 4.43 21.86 -0.79
N SER A 11 3.22 21.43 -1.19
CA SER A 11 2.49 20.35 -0.56
C SER A 11 3.39 19.13 -0.49
N LYS A 12 3.84 18.79 0.72
CA LYS A 12 4.51 17.52 0.98
C LYS A 12 3.56 16.42 0.53
N VAL A 13 3.90 15.72 -0.54
CA VAL A 13 3.22 14.50 -0.96
C VAL A 13 3.48 13.51 0.16
N ALA A 14 2.57 13.47 1.13
CA ALA A 14 2.69 12.60 2.29
C ALA A 14 2.38 11.19 1.80
N PHE A 15 3.44 10.42 1.50
CA PHE A 15 3.32 8.98 1.38
C PHE A 15 2.98 8.47 2.78
N ALA A 16 1.71 8.10 2.99
CA ALA A 16 1.30 7.45 4.22
C ALA A 16 2.09 6.14 4.32
N SER A 17 2.96 6.02 5.31
CA SER A 17 3.63 4.77 5.64
C SER A 17 2.63 3.80 6.24
N ALA A 18 2.87 2.50 6.08
CA ALA A 18 2.16 1.48 6.82
C ALA A 18 2.21 1.76 8.32
N THR A 19 1.06 1.63 8.97
CA THR A 19 0.89 1.76 10.42
C THR A 19 0.86 0.40 11.10
N ALA A 20 1.14 0.34 12.40
CA ALA A 20 1.11 -0.91 13.16
C ALA A 20 -0.26 -1.62 13.09
N ASP A 21 -1.35 -0.84 13.04
CA ASP A 21 -2.72 -1.36 13.00
C ASP A 21 -3.00 -2.17 11.72
N GLU A 22 -2.37 -1.80 10.61
CA GLU A 22 -2.52 -2.50 9.33
C GLU A 22 -1.90 -3.90 9.34
N PHE A 23 -0.96 -4.17 10.25
CA PHE A 23 -0.34 -5.49 10.43
C PHE A 23 -1.11 -6.39 11.40
N ILE A 24 -2.07 -5.86 12.18
CA ILE A 24 -2.88 -6.67 13.12
C ILE A 24 -3.61 -7.80 12.37
N ARG A 25 -4.08 -7.55 11.15
CA ARG A 25 -4.72 -8.57 10.32
C ARG A 25 -3.78 -9.71 9.94
N CYS A 26 -2.49 -9.43 9.75
CA CYS A 26 -1.48 -10.43 9.42
C CYS A 26 -1.21 -11.35 10.60
N ASN A 27 -1.15 -10.79 11.81
CA ASN A 27 -1.06 -11.57 13.05
C ASN A 27 -2.29 -12.46 13.24
N LYS A 28 -3.51 -11.92 13.06
CA LYS A 28 -4.75 -12.71 13.16
C LYS A 28 -4.76 -13.89 12.18
N LEU A 29 -4.36 -13.66 10.93
CA LEU A 29 -4.28 -14.71 9.91
C LEU A 29 -3.31 -15.82 10.30
N ALA A 30 -2.12 -15.45 10.81
CA ALA A 30 -1.12 -16.40 11.26
C ALA A 30 -1.64 -17.23 12.44
N VAL A 31 -2.21 -16.58 13.45
CA VAL A 31 -2.76 -17.24 14.65
C VAL A 31 -3.86 -18.23 14.28
N THR A 32 -4.84 -17.85 13.46
CA THR A 32 -5.89 -18.78 13.02
C THR A 32 -5.33 -20.02 12.31
N LYS A 33 -4.26 -19.86 11.53
CA LYS A 33 -3.58 -21.01 10.92
C LYS A 33 -2.84 -21.86 11.96
N LEU A 34 -2.19 -21.25 12.95
CA LEU A 34 -1.50 -21.99 14.03
C LEU A 34 -2.50 -22.79 14.86
N GLU A 35 -3.66 -22.21 15.19
CA GLU A 35 -4.74 -22.90 15.90
C GLU A 35 -5.18 -24.15 15.12
N TYR A 36 -5.40 -24.02 13.81
CA TYR A 36 -5.68 -25.18 12.96
C TYR A 36 -4.54 -26.21 12.97
N CYS A 37 -3.28 -25.76 12.94
CA CYS A 37 -2.12 -26.64 12.94
C CYS A 37 -1.97 -27.42 14.26
N LEU A 38 -2.33 -26.83 15.40
CA LEU A 38 -2.32 -27.52 16.69
C LEU A 38 -3.27 -28.70 16.71
N ASP A 39 -4.43 -28.55 16.08
CA ASP A 39 -5.45 -29.59 16.05
C ASP A 39 -5.23 -30.63 14.94
N ASN A 40 -4.58 -30.26 13.83
CA ASN A 40 -4.61 -31.05 12.59
C ASN A 40 -3.27 -31.22 11.86
N GLY A 41 -2.13 -30.70 12.36
CA GLY A 41 -0.93 -30.51 11.55
C GLY A 41 0.42 -30.86 12.17
N GLY A 42 1.39 -31.22 11.32
CA GLY A 42 2.82 -31.33 11.64
C GLY A 42 3.64 -30.12 11.17
N GLU A 43 4.98 -30.21 11.19
CA GLU A 43 5.91 -29.10 10.86
C GLU A 43 5.56 -28.31 9.58
N ALA A 44 5.13 -29.00 8.51
CA ALA A 44 4.76 -28.35 7.25
C ALA A 44 3.60 -27.33 7.43
N CYS A 45 2.72 -27.54 8.40
CA CYS A 45 1.62 -26.62 8.70
C CYS A 45 2.13 -25.32 9.35
N TRP A 46 3.10 -25.43 10.27
CA TRP A 46 3.74 -24.28 10.91
C TRP A 46 4.43 -23.37 9.88
N ALA A 47 5.12 -23.97 8.92
CA ALA A 47 5.74 -23.25 7.81
C ALA A 47 4.70 -22.48 6.97
N GLN A 48 3.50 -23.06 6.75
CA GLN A 48 2.42 -22.38 6.03
C GLN A 48 1.83 -21.20 6.80
N SER A 49 1.72 -21.30 8.13
CA SER A 49 1.29 -20.16 8.95
C SER A 49 2.26 -18.99 8.83
N LYS A 50 3.57 -19.26 8.98
CA LYS A 50 4.61 -18.24 8.79
C LYS A 50 4.55 -17.63 7.39
N ALA A 51 4.47 -18.46 6.35
CA ALA A 51 4.36 -17.97 4.96
C ALA A 51 3.14 -17.05 4.77
N SER A 52 2.04 -17.33 5.45
CA SER A 52 0.81 -16.51 5.37
C SER A 52 0.98 -15.15 6.04
N TYR A 53 1.66 -15.11 7.18
CA TYR A 53 2.06 -13.85 7.81
C TYR A 53 2.95 -13.04 6.86
N ASP A 54 4.01 -13.66 6.33
CA ASP A 54 5.00 -13.00 5.49
C ASP A 54 4.35 -12.42 4.22
N THR A 55 3.47 -13.19 3.55
CA THR A 55 2.72 -12.69 2.39
C THR A 55 1.81 -11.52 2.74
N CYS A 56 1.09 -11.58 3.87
CA CYS A 56 0.24 -10.48 4.30
C CYS A 56 1.06 -9.23 4.61
N HIS A 57 2.18 -9.40 5.31
CA HIS A 57 3.08 -8.31 5.69
C HIS A 57 3.65 -7.61 4.46
N GLU A 58 4.10 -8.39 3.47
CA GLU A 58 4.58 -7.87 2.19
C GLU A 58 3.47 -7.09 1.46
N GLN A 59 2.25 -7.62 1.41
CA GLN A 59 1.12 -6.91 0.80
C GLN A 59 0.83 -5.57 1.47
N VAL A 60 0.88 -5.49 2.81
CA VAL A 60 0.72 -4.22 3.51
C VAL A 60 1.80 -3.25 3.03
N ILE A 61 3.07 -3.63 3.06
CA ILE A 61 4.17 -2.76 2.58
C ILE A 61 3.94 -2.31 1.13
N GLN A 62 3.64 -3.24 0.23
CA GLN A 62 3.44 -2.95 -1.20
C GLN A 62 2.30 -1.96 -1.44
N ASN A 63 1.25 -1.98 -0.63
CA ASN A 63 0.13 -1.03 -0.76
C ASN A 63 0.53 0.42 -0.45
N HIS A 64 1.60 0.64 0.32
CA HIS A 64 2.14 1.97 0.61
C HIS A 64 3.26 2.37 -0.36
N LEU A 65 3.74 1.45 -1.21
CA LEU A 65 4.70 1.79 -2.24
C LEU A 65 4.01 2.45 -3.44
N PRO A 66 4.63 3.49 -4.03
CA PRO A 66 4.09 4.15 -5.21
C PRO A 66 4.03 3.19 -6.41
N ASN A 67 2.82 2.92 -6.91
CA ASN A 67 2.63 2.20 -8.17
C ASN A 67 2.84 3.16 -9.36
N ARG A 68 4.08 3.20 -9.87
CA ARG A 68 4.48 4.13 -10.94
C ARG A 68 3.68 3.94 -12.22
N GLU A 69 3.41 2.70 -12.61
CA GLU A 69 2.66 2.39 -13.81
C GLU A 69 1.23 2.96 -13.74
N ARG A 70 0.56 2.73 -12.61
CA ARG A 70 -0.77 3.32 -12.36
C ARG A 70 -0.73 4.84 -12.40
N MET A 71 0.24 5.46 -11.72
CA MET A 71 0.37 6.91 -11.66
C MET A 71 0.64 7.53 -13.05
N GLU A 72 1.46 6.88 -13.88
CA GLU A 72 1.77 7.35 -15.24
C GLU A 72 0.56 7.18 -16.19
N ALA A 73 -0.19 6.09 -16.05
CA ALA A 73 -1.44 5.87 -16.79
C ALA A 73 -2.51 6.91 -16.40
N GLU A 74 -2.72 7.14 -15.10
CA GLU A 74 -3.65 8.17 -14.58
C GLU A 74 -3.25 9.57 -15.06
N LYS A 75 -1.96 9.89 -15.05
CA LYS A 75 -1.43 11.17 -15.55
C LYS A 75 -1.72 11.35 -17.03
N SER A 76 -1.47 10.31 -17.84
CA SER A 76 -1.70 10.36 -19.29
C SER A 76 -3.18 10.52 -19.62
N ALA A 77 -4.06 9.81 -18.91
CA ALA A 77 -5.51 9.94 -19.05
C ALA A 77 -6.00 11.37 -18.73
N HIS A 78 -5.52 11.97 -17.64
CA HIS A 78 -5.85 13.35 -17.29
C HIS A 78 -5.36 14.35 -18.34
N GLN A 79 -4.18 14.12 -18.94
CA GLN A 79 -3.66 14.98 -20.00
C GLN A 79 -4.52 14.91 -21.26
N THR A 80 -4.97 13.72 -21.66
CA THR A 80 -5.90 13.57 -22.79
C THR A 80 -7.22 14.32 -22.54
N ILE A 81 -7.83 14.13 -21.38
CA ILE A 81 -9.09 14.81 -21.00
C ILE A 81 -8.93 16.33 -21.01
N ASN A 82 -7.85 16.87 -20.42
CA ASN A 82 -7.60 18.31 -20.39
C ASN A 82 -7.35 18.89 -21.79
N ASN A 83 -6.65 18.16 -22.66
CA ASN A 83 -6.40 18.59 -24.04
C ASN A 83 -7.69 18.61 -24.87
N GLU A 84 -8.57 17.62 -24.70
CA GLU A 84 -9.89 17.60 -25.32
C GLU A 84 -10.75 18.79 -24.87
N TYR A 85 -10.76 19.08 -23.56
CA TYR A 85 -11.50 20.21 -23.00
C TYR A 85 -11.02 21.58 -23.52
N HIS A 86 -9.72 21.77 -23.70
CA HIS A 86 -9.14 23.03 -24.20
C HIS A 86 -9.18 23.18 -25.73
N SER A 87 -9.59 22.14 -26.47
CA SER A 87 -9.74 22.16 -27.92
C SER A 87 -11.16 22.52 -28.42
N GLN A 88 -12.11 22.68 -27.48
CA GLN A 88 -13.49 23.14 -27.73
C GLN A 88 -13.61 24.65 -27.44
#